data_AF-A0A6B3I2I5-F1
#
_entry.id   AF-A0A6B3I2I5-F1
#
_cell.length_a   1.000
_cell.length_b   1.000
_cell.length_c   1.000
_cell.angle_alpha   90.00
_cell.angle_beta   90.00
_cell.angle_gamma   90.00
#
_symmetry.space_group_name_H-M   'P 1'
#
loop_
_entity.id
_entity.type
_entity.pdbx_description
1 polymer ?
#
loop_
_entity_poly.entity_id
_entity_poly.type
_entity_poly.pdbx_seq_one_letter_code
_entity_poly.pdbx_strand_id
1 'polypeptide(L)'
;DRVIAMFGIALATAVALDAFVLRTLLVPALMHMLGGANWWLPGWLDRRLPRISIEPPDCAPAHAKIPGARGTEEDAVPVEKEHDVRHIPG
;
A
#
# COMPACT_ATOMS: atom_id res chain seq x y z
N ASP A 1 28.24 -24.30 -29.52
CA ASP A 1 29.16 -23.42 -28.79
C ASP A 1 28.97 -23.62 -27.29
N ARG A 2 29.98 -24.11 -26.56
CA ARG A 2 29.83 -24.46 -25.13
C ARG A 2 29.68 -23.23 -24.25
N VAL A 3 30.23 -22.10 -24.71
CA VAL A 3 30.21 -20.82 -24.01
C VAL A 3 28.79 -20.33 -23.81
N ILE A 4 27.97 -20.38 -24.87
CA ILE A 4 26.56 -19.94 -24.84
C ILE A 4 25.73 -20.78 -23.86
N ALA A 5 25.95 -22.10 -23.85
CA ALA A 5 25.26 -23.00 -22.91
C ALA A 5 25.64 -22.72 -21.44
N MET A 6 26.93 -22.48 -21.17
CA MET A 6 27.40 -22.12 -19.82
C MET A 6 26.83 -20.78 -19.35
N PHE A 7 26.75 -19.78 -20.24
CA PHE A 7 26.10 -18.51 -19.94
C PHE A 7 24.61 -18.67 -19.62
N GLY A 8 23.88 -19.47 -20.39
CA GLY A 8 22.46 -19.73 -20.16
C GLY A 8 22.21 -20.39 -18.79
N ILE A 9 23.01 -21.41 -18.42
CA ILE A 9 22.90 -22.07 -17.12
C ILE A 9 23.25 -21.10 -15.98
N ALA A 10 24.36 -20.36 -16.11
CA ALA A 10 24.77 -19.40 -15.08
C ALA A 10 23.70 -18.32 -14.85
N LEU A 11 23.13 -17.77 -15.92
CA LEU A 11 22.06 -16.77 -15.83
C LEU A 11 20.79 -17.35 -15.20
N ALA A 12 20.37 -18.54 -15.63
CA ALA A 12 19.18 -19.20 -15.08
C ALA A 12 19.34 -19.49 -13.58
N THR A 13 20.52 -19.98 -13.17
CA THR A 13 20.82 -20.22 -11.74
C THR A 13 20.84 -18.90 -10.96
N ALA A 14 21.47 -17.84 -11.47
CA ALA A 14 21.52 -16.55 -10.80
C ALA A 14 20.12 -15.97 -10.57
N VAL A 15 19.25 -16.00 -11.59
CA VAL A 15 17.87 -15.51 -11.50
C VAL A 15 17.04 -16.38 -10.55
N ALA A 16 17.18 -17.71 -10.60
CA ALA A 16 16.50 -18.59 -9.65
C ALA A 16 16.93 -18.29 -8.21
N LEU A 17 18.22 -18.12 -7.97
CA LEU A 17 18.75 -17.80 -6.65
C LEU A 17 18.28 -16.42 -6.16
N ASP A 18 18.17 -15.43 -7.05
CA ASP A 18 17.61 -14.10 -6.74
C ASP A 18 16.09 -14.14 -6.46
N ALA A 19 15.35 -14.94 -7.22
CA ALA A 19 13.92 -15.13 -7.05
C ALA A 19 13.58 -15.83 -5.73
N PHE A 20 14.39 -16.80 -5.32
CA PHE A 20 14.18 -17.56 -4.08
C PHE A 20 14.97 -16.99 -2.92
N VAL A 21 16.29 -17.20 -2.90
CA VAL A 21 17.13 -16.86 -1.73
C VAL A 21 17.09 -15.36 -1.44
N LEU A 22 17.25 -14.52 -2.45
CA LEU A 22 17.30 -13.08 -2.19
C LEU A 22 15.93 -12.54 -1.76
N ARG A 23 14.85 -12.88 -2.48
CA ARG A 23 13.51 -12.37 -2.13
C ARG A 23 12.90 -12.98 -0.88
N THR A 24 13.07 -14.28 -0.63
CA THR A 24 12.39 -14.95 0.49
C THR A 24 13.21 -14.99 1.76
N LEU A 25 14.54 -14.82 1.68
CA LEU A 25 15.41 -14.82 2.85
C LEU A 25 16.13 -13.49 3.01
N LEU A 26 16.84 -13.02 1.98
CA LEU A 26 17.71 -11.84 2.14
C LEU A 26 16.92 -10.55 2.36
N VAL A 27 15.89 -10.28 1.57
CA VAL A 27 15.00 -9.11 1.72
C VAL A 27 14.32 -9.09 3.08
N PRO A 28 13.59 -10.14 3.53
CA PRO A 28 12.95 -10.12 4.85
C PRO A 28 13.96 -10.12 6.00
N ALA A 29 15.11 -10.79 5.87
CA ALA A 29 16.16 -10.73 6.88
C ALA A 29 16.77 -9.33 6.98
N LEU A 30 17.04 -8.65 5.86
CA LEU A 30 17.49 -7.25 5.86
C LEU A 30 16.42 -6.33 6.44
N MET A 31 15.15 -6.51 6.07
CA MET A 31 14.04 -5.74 6.66
C MET A 31 13.96 -5.93 8.17
N HIS A 32 14.21 -7.14 8.66
CA HIS A 32 14.19 -7.43 10.09
C HIS A 32 15.47 -6.92 10.80
N MET A 33 16.63 -7.01 10.15
CA MET A 33 17.93 -6.65 10.73
C MET A 33 18.19 -5.14 10.69
N LEU A 34 17.81 -4.47 9.60
CA LEU A 34 17.85 -3.01 9.47
C LEU A 34 16.56 -2.34 10.00
N GLY A 35 15.49 -3.10 10.19
CA GLY A 35 14.24 -2.61 10.77
C GLY A 35 13.70 -1.39 10.03
N GLY A 36 13.43 -0.31 10.79
CA GLY A 36 12.96 0.97 10.27
C GLY A 36 13.91 1.68 9.30
N ALA A 37 15.19 1.30 9.22
CA ALA A 37 16.13 1.87 8.26
C ALA A 37 15.87 1.41 6.82
N ASN A 38 15.18 0.26 6.60
CA ASN A 38 14.77 -0.17 5.25
C ASN A 38 13.72 0.78 4.64
N TRP A 39 12.95 1.48 5.48
CA TRP A 39 11.97 2.49 5.08
C TRP A 39 12.45 3.92 5.33
N TRP A 40 13.69 4.10 5.81
CA TRP A 40 14.23 5.42 6.03
C TRP A 40 14.83 5.97 4.74
N LEU A 41 14.17 6.99 4.20
CA LEU A 41 14.76 7.84 3.18
C LEU A 41 15.77 8.77 3.88
N PRO A 42 17.09 8.65 3.64
CA PRO A 42 18.06 9.54 4.28
C PRO A 42 17.70 10.99 3.95
N GLY A 43 17.64 11.87 4.95
CA GLY A 43 17.12 13.24 4.79
C GLY A 43 17.83 14.08 3.72
N TRP A 44 19.04 13.68 3.31
CA TRP A 44 19.74 14.26 2.15
C TRP A 44 19.14 13.86 0.80
N LEU A 45 18.62 12.64 0.69
CA LEU A 45 17.91 12.15 -0.49
C LEU A 45 16.51 12.76 -0.56
N ASP A 46 15.82 12.92 0.58
CA ASP A 46 14.56 13.67 0.65
C ASP A 46 14.73 15.13 0.18
N ARG A 47 15.82 15.79 0.59
CA ARG A 47 16.14 17.17 0.16
C ARG A 47 16.53 17.27 -1.32
N ARG A 48 16.93 16.17 -1.96
CA ARG A 48 17.19 16.13 -3.41
C ARG A 48 16.02 15.65 -4.25
N LEU A 49 15.05 14.96 -3.65
CA LEU A 49 13.88 14.49 -4.38
C LEU A 49 13.06 15.70 -4.82
N PRO A 50 12.91 15.93 -6.14
CA PRO A 50 11.93 16.89 -6.63
C PRO A 50 10.56 16.44 -6.16
N ARG A 51 9.72 17.37 -5.68
CA ARG A 51 8.34 17.04 -5.29
C ARG A 51 7.55 16.62 -6.53
N ILE A 52 7.51 15.32 -6.79
CA ILE A 52 6.73 14.71 -7.86
C ILE A 52 5.31 14.51 -7.32
N SER A 53 4.41 15.43 -7.69
CA SER A 53 2.98 15.22 -7.54
C SER A 53 2.56 14.19 -8.57
N ILE A 54 2.24 12.98 -8.11
CA ILE A 54 1.70 11.90 -8.97
C ILE A 54 0.20 12.13 -9.22
N GLU A 55 -0.42 12.95 -8.37
CA GLU A 55 -1.74 13.52 -8.64
C GLU A 55 -1.64 14.38 -9.91
N PRO A 56 -2.36 14.04 -11.00
CA PRO A 56 -2.72 15.04 -11.98
C PRO A 56 -3.38 16.19 -11.22
N PRO A 57 -3.19 17.46 -11.61
CA PRO A 57 -4.03 18.51 -11.03
C PRO A 57 -5.47 18.03 -11.18
N ASP A 58 -6.18 17.91 -10.06
CA ASP A 58 -7.61 17.63 -10.06
C ASP A 58 -8.21 18.64 -11.03
N CYS A 59 -8.47 18.21 -12.26
CA CYS A 59 -9.40 18.90 -13.12
C CYS A 59 -10.72 18.57 -12.48
N ALA A 60 -11.01 19.31 -11.40
CA ALA A 60 -12.07 19.03 -10.47
C ALA A 60 -13.30 18.66 -11.29
N PRO A 61 -13.77 17.40 -11.28
CA PRO A 61 -15.13 17.16 -11.70
C PRO A 61 -15.92 17.93 -10.65
N ALA A 62 -16.48 19.07 -11.07
CA ALA A 62 -17.24 19.99 -10.26
C ALA A 62 -17.97 19.19 -9.20
N HIS A 63 -17.56 19.37 -7.92
CA HIS A 63 -18.11 18.70 -6.76
C HIS A 63 -19.55 18.34 -7.05
N ALA A 64 -19.79 17.06 -7.36
CA ALA A 64 -21.12 16.61 -7.75
C ALA A 64 -21.98 16.83 -6.53
N LYS A 65 -22.63 17.99 -6.51
CA LYS A 65 -23.55 18.42 -5.47
C LYS A 65 -24.64 17.39 -5.51
N ILE A 66 -24.61 16.43 -4.58
CA ILE A 66 -25.66 15.44 -4.40
C ILE A 66 -26.98 16.23 -4.38
N PRO A 67 -27.85 16.08 -5.39
CA PRO A 67 -29.06 16.88 -5.47
C PRO A 67 -30.07 16.26 -4.52
N GLY A 68 -29.98 16.63 -3.25
CA GLY A 68 -30.89 16.16 -2.20
C GLY A 68 -30.94 17.04 -0.96
N ALA A 69 -30.18 18.14 -0.90
CA ALA A 69 -30.26 19.11 0.19
C ALA A 69 -31.05 20.36 -0.24
N ARG A 70 -32.38 20.19 -0.34
CA ARG A 70 -33.45 21.20 -0.27
C ARG A 70 -34.59 20.41 0.37
N GLY A 71 -34.94 20.53 1.63
CA GLY A 71 -35.08 21.69 2.48
C GLY A 71 -36.51 21.61 3.04
N THR A 72 -36.63 21.57 4.37
CA THR A 72 -37.85 21.73 5.17
C THR A 72 -38.70 20.47 5.46
N GLU A 73 -39.20 20.43 6.70
CA GLU A 73 -40.03 19.44 7.42
C GLU A 73 -39.29 18.20 7.94
N GLU A 74 -38.88 18.15 9.22
CA GLU A 74 -39.78 17.92 10.37
C GLU A 74 -40.78 16.81 10.04
N ASP A 75 -40.42 15.54 10.27
CA ASP A 75 -41.24 14.65 11.12
C ASP A 75 -40.63 13.24 11.21
N ALA A 76 -40.32 12.88 12.46
CA ALA A 76 -40.29 11.54 13.03
C ALA A 76 -39.63 10.39 12.25
N VAL A 77 -38.34 10.15 12.52
CA VAL A 77 -37.84 8.76 12.57
C VAL A 77 -37.57 8.43 14.04
N PRO A 78 -38.34 7.52 14.68
CA PRO A 78 -38.05 7.12 16.05
C PRO A 78 -36.71 6.41 16.07
N VAL A 79 -35.84 6.86 16.97
CA VAL A 79 -34.60 6.16 17.33
C VAL A 79 -34.98 4.77 17.84
N GLU A 80 -34.79 3.76 16.98
CA GLU A 80 -35.01 2.36 17.33
C GLU A 80 -33.86 1.90 18.24
N LYS A 81 -34.27 1.34 19.38
CA LYS A 81 -33.45 1.07 20.56
C LYS A 81 -32.33 0.08 20.26
N GLU A 82 -31.12 0.53 20.59
CA GLU A 82 -29.96 -0.24 21.02
C GLU A 82 -30.30 -1.69 21.41
N HIS A 83 -29.99 -2.64 20.54
CA HIS A 83 -30.06 -4.06 20.84
C HIS A 83 -28.87 -4.41 21.73
N ASP A 84 -29.11 -4.43 23.04
CA ASP A 84 -28.14 -4.78 24.09
C ASP A 84 -27.71 -6.24 23.96
N VAL A 85 -26.62 -6.48 23.23
CA VAL A 85 -25.95 -7.79 23.13
C VAL A 85 -25.04 -7.97 24.35
N ARG A 86 -25.62 -8.09 25.55
CA ARG A 86 -24.90 -8.46 26.78
C ARG A 86 -25.56 -9.55 27.60
N HIS A 87 -26.12 -10.56 26.92
CA HIS A 87 -26.53 -11.79 27.58
C HIS A 87 -25.91 -13.01 26.89
N ILE A 88 -24.64 -13.28 27.20
CA ILE A 88 -24.00 -14.58 26.96
C ILE A 88 -24.03 -15.31 28.31
N PRO A 89 -24.92 -16.29 28.53
CA PRO A 89 -24.84 -17.15 29.70
C PRO A 89 -23.72 -18.16 29.51
N GLY A 90 -22.77 -18.15 30.45
CA GLY A 90 -21.87 -19.26 30.79
C GLY A 90 -22.09 -19.60 32.25
#